data_AF-A0A8S3WKP0-F1
#
_entry.id   AF-A0A8S3WKP0-F1
#
_cell.length_a   1.000
_cell.length_b   1.000
_cell.length_c   1.000
_cell.angle_alpha   90.00
_cell.angle_beta   90.00
_cell.angle_gamma   90.00
#
_symmetry.space_group_name_H-M   'P 1'
#
loop_
_entity.id
_entity.type
_entity.pdbx_description
1 polymer ?
#
loop_
_entity_poly.entity_id
_entity_poly.type
_entity_poly.pdbx_seq_one_letter_code
_entity_poly.pdbx_strand_id
1 'polypeptide(L)'
;MYKTCGNATNLAAHLKTKRHYAYLQFVNMQQKKSSESKNLIMKMKTRRQAKTPVAMYPFTSNQQIQEDSSEIKFFNQAVKRRKQVIQPTLVNYLERSISFEEAGQKHSEVTQALIYMICKDNLPLSSVEKNGLQKFVRTICPLYKLPSRKKVTHLIQNIYNTTKENLNLCAQQLSQGHTGQYIQECWKICEEFKIDKTKIVSITTDGGANIVSAGRLFLGDDHMIPCIAHCLNVSVDGVLREINVFSILCD
;
A
#
# COMPACT_ATOMS: atom_id res chain seq x y z
N MET A 1 -14.75 -1.46 -43.10
CA MET A 1 -13.73 -0.40 -42.86
C MET A 1 -14.17 0.47 -41.69
N TYR A 2 -13.59 0.26 -40.51
CA TYR A 2 -13.60 1.24 -39.43
C TYR A 2 -12.17 1.39 -38.93
N LYS A 3 -11.53 2.53 -39.23
CA LYS A 3 -10.28 2.97 -38.60
C LYS A 3 -10.65 3.73 -37.35
N THR A 4 -10.10 3.35 -36.20
CA THR A 4 -10.13 4.19 -35.00
C THR A 4 -8.73 4.26 -34.39
N CYS A 5 -7.88 5.08 -34.99
CA CYS A 5 -6.75 5.69 -34.31
C CYS A 5 -7.27 7.00 -33.71
N GLY A 6 -7.19 7.19 -32.39
CA GLY A 6 -7.62 8.46 -31.80
C GLY A 6 -7.65 8.46 -30.28
N ASN A 7 -6.75 9.26 -29.72
CA ASN A 7 -6.70 9.66 -28.32
C ASN A 7 -8.10 9.97 -27.72
N ALA A 8 -8.31 9.67 -26.43
CA ALA A 8 -9.61 9.73 -25.74
C ALA A 8 -10.27 11.13 -25.72
N THR A 9 -9.58 12.16 -26.19
CA THR A 9 -10.05 13.55 -26.34
C THR A 9 -11.24 13.70 -27.29
N ASN A 10 -11.42 12.82 -28.29
CA ASN A 10 -12.49 12.95 -29.29
C ASN A 10 -13.81 12.26 -28.92
N LEU A 11 -13.84 11.50 -27.82
CA LEU A 11 -15.04 10.73 -27.42
C LEU A 11 -16.18 11.63 -26.96
N ALA A 12 -15.88 12.73 -26.25
CA ALA A 12 -16.89 13.67 -25.77
C ALA A 12 -17.62 14.39 -26.93
N ALA A 13 -16.88 14.79 -27.97
CA ALA A 13 -17.45 15.39 -29.17
C ALA A 13 -18.30 14.39 -29.96
N HIS A 14 -17.82 13.16 -30.14
CA HIS A 14 -18.56 12.11 -30.84
C HIS A 14 -19.88 11.75 -30.13
N LEU A 15 -19.85 11.62 -28.80
CA LEU A 15 -21.06 11.35 -28.01
C LEU A 15 -22.07 12.50 -28.09
N LYS A 16 -21.60 13.75 -28.11
CA LYS A 16 -22.47 14.93 -28.25
C LYS A 16 -23.20 14.97 -29.59
N THR A 17 -22.54 14.58 -30.69
CA THR A 17 -23.09 14.68 -32.04
C THR A 17 -23.88 13.45 -32.49
N LYS A 18 -23.45 12.24 -32.10
CA LYS A 18 -24.05 10.97 -32.59
C LYS A 18 -24.90 10.25 -31.54
N ARG A 19 -24.70 10.51 -30.24
CA ARG A 19 -25.42 9.86 -29.13
C ARG A 19 -25.81 10.85 -28.03
N HIS A 20 -26.59 11.85 -28.41
CA HIS A 20 -26.99 12.99 -27.56
C HIS A 20 -27.54 12.57 -26.18
N TYR A 21 -28.35 11.51 -26.12
CA TYR A 21 -28.88 11.00 -24.85
C TYR A 21 -27.79 10.47 -23.89
N ALA A 22 -26.80 9.75 -24.41
CA ALA A 22 -25.66 9.26 -23.61
C ALA A 22 -24.76 10.42 -23.13
N TYR A 23 -24.61 11.46 -23.96
CA TYR A 23 -23.91 12.68 -23.57
C TYR A 23 -24.62 13.42 -22.43
N LEU A 24 -25.94 13.56 -22.47
CA LEU A 24 -26.73 14.18 -21.40
C LEU A 24 -26.63 13.41 -20.08
N GLN A 25 -26.63 12.07 -20.12
CA GLN A 25 -26.42 11.24 -18.93
C GLN A 25 -25.03 11.47 -18.31
N PHE A 26 -23.99 11.57 -19.16
CA PHE A 26 -22.63 11.85 -18.69
C PHE A 26 -22.52 13.24 -18.03
N VAL A 27 -23.08 14.28 -18.65
CA VAL A 27 -23.08 15.65 -18.10
C VAL A 27 -23.85 15.72 -16.77
N ASN A 28 -24.99 15.05 -16.67
CA ASN A 28 -25.78 14.98 -15.43
C ASN A 28 -25.04 14.23 -14.30
N MET A 29 -24.25 13.19 -14.62
CA MET A 29 -23.40 12.52 -13.63
C MET A 29 -22.27 13.41 -13.11
N GLN A 30 -21.67 14.26 -13.96
CA GLN A 30 -20.62 15.20 -13.54
C GLN A 30 -21.19 16.33 -12.66
N GLN A 31 -22.39 16.82 -12.98
CA GLN A 31 -23.07 17.83 -12.17
C GLN A 31 -23.50 17.29 -10.79
N LYS A 32 -23.93 16.02 -10.70
CA LYS A 32 -24.19 15.33 -9.41
C LYS A 32 -22.93 15.18 -8.55
N LYS A 33 -21.78 14.86 -9.13
CA LYS A 33 -20.49 14.78 -8.39
C LYS A 33 -20.06 16.14 -7.83
N SER A 34 -20.31 17.23 -8.56
CA SER A 34 -20.03 18.60 -8.12
C SER A 34 -20.93 19.04 -6.95
N SER A 35 -22.22 18.71 -6.97
CA SER A 35 -23.16 19.03 -5.88
C SER A 35 -23.00 18.13 -4.65
N GLU A 36 -22.63 16.86 -4.82
CA GLU A 36 -22.24 15.96 -3.72
C GLU A 36 -20.95 16.40 -3.04
N SER A 37 -19.96 16.85 -3.81
CA SER A 37 -18.69 17.37 -3.27
C SER A 37 -18.89 18.68 -2.48
N LYS A 38 -19.80 19.57 -2.94
CA LYS A 38 -20.17 20.79 -2.21
C LYS A 38 -20.93 20.50 -0.91
N ASN A 39 -21.83 19.51 -0.90
CA ASN A 39 -22.54 19.08 0.30
C ASN A 39 -21.63 18.39 1.33
N LEU A 40 -20.59 17.69 0.88
CA LEU A 40 -19.58 17.09 1.76
C LEU A 40 -18.73 18.16 2.47
N ILE A 41 -18.31 19.20 1.73
CA ILE A 41 -17.56 20.34 2.28
C ILE A 41 -18.40 21.16 3.27
N MET A 42 -19.72 21.29 3.03
CA MET A 42 -20.63 22.00 3.93
C MET A 42 -20.91 21.21 5.23
N LYS A 43 -21.03 19.87 5.16
CA LYS A 43 -21.12 19.00 6.35
C LYS A 43 -19.83 18.95 7.19
N MET A 44 -18.67 19.17 6.56
CA MET A 44 -17.38 19.28 7.26
C MET A 44 -17.23 20.57 8.07
N LYS A 45 -17.91 21.66 7.70
CA LYS A 45 -17.82 22.95 8.43
C LYS A 45 -18.66 23.00 9.72
N THR A 46 -19.71 22.20 9.85
CA THR A 46 -20.62 22.22 11.03
C THR A 46 -20.35 21.14 12.09
N ARG A 47 -19.37 20.24 11.89
CA ARG A 47 -19.02 19.20 12.87
C ARG A 47 -17.71 19.49 13.59
N ARG A 48 -17.59 20.69 14.16
CA ARG A 48 -16.61 20.98 15.21
C ARG A 48 -17.31 20.84 16.57
N GLN A 49 -16.70 20.04 17.44
CA GLN A 49 -17.10 19.70 18.82
C GLN A 49 -17.97 18.43 19.00
N ALA A 50 -17.29 17.28 19.00
CA ALA A 50 -17.41 16.27 20.05
C ALA A 50 -16.15 15.38 19.98
N LYS A 51 -15.21 15.58 20.90
CA LYS A 51 -13.97 14.80 21.00
C LYS A 51 -14.26 13.46 21.71
N THR A 52 -14.01 12.35 21.05
CA THR A 52 -13.64 11.08 21.70
C THR A 52 -12.18 10.79 21.33
N PRO A 53 -11.31 10.41 22.28
CA PRO A 53 -9.90 10.18 21.97
C PRO A 53 -9.74 8.80 21.33
N VAL A 54 -9.42 8.76 20.04
CA VAL A 54 -8.98 7.54 19.35
C VAL A 54 -7.46 7.52 19.44
N ALA A 55 -6.90 6.51 20.10
CA ALA A 55 -5.46 6.32 20.21
C ALA A 55 -4.83 6.20 18.81
N MET A 56 -3.91 7.11 18.51
CA MET A 56 -3.03 7.06 17.34
C MET A 56 -2.02 5.94 17.56
N TYR A 57 -1.89 5.02 16.60
CA TYR A 57 -0.84 4.01 16.61
C TYR A 57 0.26 4.43 15.62
N PRO A 58 1.39 4.97 16.09
CA PRO A 58 2.54 5.18 15.24
C PRO A 58 3.16 3.81 14.89
N PHE A 59 3.28 3.54 13.60
CA PHE A 59 4.16 2.50 13.09
C PHE A 59 5.60 3.02 13.27
N THR A 60 6.34 2.48 14.23
CA THR A 60 7.78 2.71 14.36
C THR A 60 8.49 1.96 13.23
N SER A 61 8.56 2.59 12.06
CA SER A 61 9.50 2.24 11.00
C SER A 61 10.90 2.66 11.44
N ASN A 62 11.61 1.78 12.15
CA ASN A 62 13.07 1.67 12.16
C ASN A 62 13.50 0.52 13.08
N GLN A 63 13.33 -0.71 12.61
CA GLN A 63 14.26 -1.79 12.91
C GLN A 63 14.52 -2.55 11.60
N GLN A 64 15.76 -2.53 11.16
CA GLN A 64 16.25 -3.30 10.04
C GLN A 64 15.99 -4.79 10.33
N ILE A 65 15.20 -5.46 9.48
CA ILE A 65 15.12 -6.92 9.49
C ILE A 65 16.28 -7.41 8.62
N GLN A 66 17.38 -7.79 9.28
CA GLN A 66 18.34 -8.72 8.68
C GLN A 66 17.68 -10.10 8.67
N GLU A 67 17.50 -10.67 7.48
CA GLU A 67 17.27 -12.09 7.32
C GLU A 67 18.55 -12.81 7.71
N ASP A 68 18.56 -13.49 8.85
CA ASP A 68 19.61 -14.46 9.17
C ASP A 68 18.99 -15.76 9.66
N SER A 69 19.20 -16.78 8.83
CA SER A 69 18.71 -18.14 9.00
C SER A 69 19.79 -18.95 9.71
N SER A 70 19.84 -18.85 11.05
CA SER A 70 20.68 -19.75 11.84
C SER A 70 20.22 -19.85 13.30
N GLU A 71 19.72 -21.04 13.62
CA GLU A 71 19.78 -21.73 14.93
C GLU A 71 19.23 -21.04 16.19
N ILE A 72 18.21 -21.68 16.76
CA ILE A 72 17.73 -21.49 18.14
C ILE A 72 18.88 -21.82 19.11
N LYS A 73 19.67 -20.83 19.51
CA LYS A 73 20.55 -20.92 20.68
C LYS A 73 19.75 -20.63 21.95
N PHE A 74 18.96 -21.63 22.36
CA PHE A 74 18.45 -21.71 23.73
C PHE A 74 19.59 -22.20 24.65
N PHE A 75 19.67 -21.62 25.85
CA PHE A 75 20.67 -21.85 26.90
C PHE A 75 22.05 -21.21 26.68
N ASN A 76 22.26 -20.04 27.29
CA ASN A 76 23.16 -19.92 28.44
C ASN A 76 23.07 -18.53 29.12
N GLN A 77 22.39 -18.54 30.27
CA GLN A 77 22.83 -17.92 31.53
C GLN A 77 23.27 -16.45 31.55
N ALA A 78 22.29 -15.55 31.72
CA ALA A 78 22.52 -14.27 32.41
C ALA A 78 22.10 -14.42 33.88
N VAL A 79 23.08 -14.34 34.78
CA VAL A 79 22.88 -14.31 36.23
C VAL A 79 21.96 -13.14 36.59
N LYS A 80 20.71 -13.46 36.95
CA LYS A 80 19.73 -12.46 37.37
C LYS A 80 20.15 -11.86 38.71
N ARG A 81 20.42 -10.55 38.75
CA ARG A 81 20.24 -9.77 39.99
C ARG A 81 18.83 -10.07 40.50
N ARG A 82 18.71 -10.65 41.70
CA ARG A 82 17.42 -10.83 42.39
C ARG A 82 16.79 -9.44 42.55
N LYS A 83 15.87 -9.08 41.66
CA LYS A 83 14.95 -7.97 41.94
C LYS A 83 14.21 -8.35 43.22
N GLN A 84 14.28 -7.51 44.24
CA GLN A 84 13.43 -7.68 45.42
C GLN A 84 12.00 -7.82 44.93
N VAL A 85 11.32 -8.88 45.39
CA VAL A 85 9.91 -9.12 45.07
C VAL A 85 9.12 -8.11 45.86
N ILE A 86 8.99 -6.90 45.31
CA ILE A 86 8.09 -5.89 45.87
C ILE A 86 6.68 -6.42 45.64
N GLN A 87 5.90 -6.52 46.71
CA GLN A 87 4.49 -6.86 46.60
C GLN A 87 3.83 -5.87 45.63
N PRO A 88 3.21 -6.34 44.54
CA PRO A 88 2.51 -5.45 43.63
C PRO A 88 1.41 -4.73 44.40
N THR A 89 1.38 -3.41 44.30
CA THR A 89 0.32 -2.61 44.91
C THR A 89 -1.00 -2.86 44.17
N LEU A 90 -2.12 -2.53 44.82
CA LEU A 90 -3.42 -2.55 44.16
C LEU A 90 -3.42 -1.66 42.90
N VAL A 91 -2.73 -0.53 42.96
CA VAL A 91 -2.54 0.39 41.82
C VAL A 91 -1.86 -0.33 40.66
N ASN A 92 -0.74 -1.02 40.89
CA ASN A 92 -0.01 -1.76 39.85
C ASN A 92 -0.89 -2.87 39.22
N TYR A 93 -1.75 -3.52 40.00
CA TYR A 93 -2.68 -4.53 39.49
C TYR A 93 -3.77 -3.91 38.59
N LEU A 94 -4.33 -2.78 39.00
CA LEU A 94 -5.34 -2.06 38.24
C LEU A 94 -4.75 -1.50 36.94
N GLU A 95 -3.57 -0.87 37.01
CA GLU A 95 -2.84 -0.39 35.82
C GLU A 95 -2.59 -1.51 34.82
N ARG A 96 -2.20 -2.70 35.32
CA ARG A 96 -2.03 -3.88 34.46
C ARG A 96 -3.34 -4.28 33.79
N SER A 97 -4.45 -4.29 34.51
CA SER A 97 -5.75 -4.65 33.94
C SER A 97 -6.19 -3.66 32.87
N ILE A 98 -6.05 -2.35 33.15
CA ILE A 98 -6.34 -1.25 32.23
C ILE A 98 -5.47 -1.35 30.95
N SER A 99 -4.21 -1.79 31.08
CA SER A 99 -3.31 -1.93 29.93
C SER A 99 -3.79 -2.95 28.87
N PHE A 100 -4.71 -3.84 29.20
CA PHE A 100 -5.32 -4.83 28.28
C PHE A 100 -6.69 -4.42 27.73
N GLU A 101 -7.25 -3.31 28.19
CA GLU A 101 -8.50 -2.76 27.65
C GLU A 101 -8.34 -2.22 26.23
N GLU A 102 -9.44 -1.96 25.53
CA GLU A 102 -9.39 -1.36 24.20
C GLU A 102 -8.71 0.03 24.30
N ALA A 103 -7.61 0.21 23.55
CA ALA A 103 -6.66 1.33 23.62
C ALA A 103 -5.55 1.25 24.71
N GLY A 104 -5.48 0.16 25.46
CA GLY A 104 -4.35 -0.12 26.34
C GLY A 104 -3.06 -0.46 25.57
N GLN A 105 -1.90 -0.13 26.15
CA GLN A 105 -0.61 -0.40 25.51
C GLN A 105 -0.39 -1.90 25.24
N LYS A 106 -0.65 -2.75 26.24
CA LYS A 106 -0.50 -4.21 26.09
C LYS A 106 -1.51 -4.81 25.12
N HIS A 107 -2.74 -4.28 25.11
CA HIS A 107 -3.73 -4.64 24.10
C HIS A 107 -3.22 -4.38 22.69
N SER A 108 -2.65 -3.20 22.44
CA SER A 108 -2.10 -2.83 21.14
C SER A 108 -0.93 -3.72 20.73
N GLU A 109 0.01 -3.97 21.64
CA GLU A 109 1.19 -4.81 21.37
C GLU A 109 0.78 -6.23 20.94
N VAL A 110 -0.14 -6.85 21.68
CA VAL A 110 -0.64 -8.20 21.37
C VAL A 110 -1.44 -8.20 20.06
N THR A 111 -2.27 -7.18 19.83
CA THR A 111 -3.04 -7.06 18.58
C THR A 111 -2.14 -6.89 17.37
N GLN A 112 -1.07 -6.11 17.48
CA GLN A 112 -0.11 -5.91 16.42
C GLN A 112 0.64 -7.20 16.09
N ALA A 113 1.08 -7.94 17.12
CA ALA A 113 1.71 -9.25 16.94
C ALA A 113 0.76 -10.26 16.27
N LEU A 114 -0.51 -10.25 16.66
CA LEU A 114 -1.54 -11.10 16.06
C LEU A 114 -1.75 -10.79 14.58
N ILE A 115 -1.87 -9.51 14.22
CA ILE A 115 -2.01 -9.10 12.81
C ILE A 115 -0.75 -9.45 12.03
N TYR A 116 0.43 -9.19 12.60
CA TYR A 116 1.70 -9.51 11.97
C TYR A 116 1.79 -11.00 11.63
N MET A 117 1.47 -11.89 12.57
CA MET A 117 1.42 -13.34 12.34
C MET A 117 0.44 -13.69 11.20
N ILE A 118 -0.77 -13.15 11.22
CA ILE A 118 -1.78 -13.43 10.17
C ILE A 118 -1.27 -13.02 8.79
N CYS A 119 -0.68 -11.83 8.67
CA CYS A 119 -0.18 -11.32 7.40
C CYS A 119 1.11 -12.03 6.95
N LYS A 120 2.07 -12.22 7.85
CA LYS A 120 3.39 -12.78 7.53
C LYS A 120 3.29 -14.25 7.13
N ASP A 121 2.41 -15.00 7.80
CA ASP A 121 2.21 -16.43 7.55
C ASP A 121 1.04 -16.71 6.59
N ASN A 122 0.46 -15.67 5.96
CA ASN A 122 -0.68 -15.76 5.03
C ASN A 122 -1.87 -16.57 5.58
N LEU A 123 -2.17 -16.41 6.87
CA LEU A 123 -3.25 -17.16 7.52
C LEU A 123 -4.62 -16.61 7.12
N PRO A 124 -5.66 -17.47 7.05
CA PRO A 124 -7.02 -17.00 6.86
C PRO A 124 -7.44 -16.02 7.96
N LEU A 125 -8.18 -14.96 7.63
CA LEU A 125 -8.65 -13.99 8.64
C LEU A 125 -9.60 -14.60 9.69
N SER A 126 -10.21 -15.75 9.38
CA SER A 126 -11.02 -16.53 10.31
C SER A 126 -10.18 -17.31 11.34
N SER A 127 -8.85 -17.26 11.27
CA SER A 127 -7.96 -17.97 12.20
C SER A 127 -8.17 -17.54 13.66
N VAL A 128 -8.55 -16.28 13.90
CA VAL A 128 -8.91 -15.77 15.24
C VAL A 128 -10.16 -16.42 15.83
N GLU A 129 -11.03 -16.99 14.99
CA GLU A 129 -12.26 -17.66 15.43
C GLU A 129 -12.05 -19.17 15.61
N LYS A 130 -10.84 -19.70 15.34
CA LYS A 130 -10.54 -21.12 15.51
C LYS A 130 -10.24 -21.47 16.98
N ASN A 131 -10.77 -22.61 17.42
CA ASN A 131 -10.66 -23.07 18.81
C ASN A 131 -9.22 -23.21 19.31
N GLY A 132 -8.29 -23.64 18.45
CA GLY A 132 -6.88 -23.79 18.82
C GLY A 132 -6.25 -22.46 19.25
N LEU A 133 -6.38 -21.42 18.42
CA LEU A 133 -5.83 -20.11 18.73
C LEU A 133 -6.54 -19.46 19.92
N GLN A 134 -7.87 -19.61 20.04
CA GLN A 134 -8.61 -19.12 21.21
C GLN A 134 -8.13 -19.77 22.51
N LYS A 135 -7.92 -21.10 22.50
CA LYS A 135 -7.42 -21.82 23.67
C LYS A 135 -6.01 -21.36 24.02
N PHE A 136 -5.14 -21.24 23.02
CA PHE A 136 -3.78 -20.73 23.20
C PHE A 136 -3.77 -19.34 23.85
N VAL A 137 -4.49 -18.37 23.28
CA VAL A 137 -4.52 -16.98 23.80
C VAL A 137 -5.11 -16.91 25.20
N ARG A 138 -6.18 -17.67 25.50
CA ARG A 138 -6.75 -17.74 26.85
C ARG A 138 -5.76 -18.29 27.88
N THR A 139 -4.87 -19.18 27.48
CA THR A 139 -3.83 -19.74 28.36
C THR A 139 -2.67 -18.78 28.56
N ILE A 140 -2.18 -18.11 27.51
CA ILE A 140 -0.99 -17.24 27.61
C ILE A 140 -1.32 -15.83 28.11
N CYS A 141 -2.49 -15.29 27.76
CA CYS A 141 -2.87 -13.91 28.00
C CYS A 141 -4.37 -13.80 28.29
N PRO A 142 -4.82 -14.23 29.48
CA PRO A 142 -6.25 -14.34 29.80
C PRO A 142 -6.98 -12.98 29.86
N LEU A 143 -6.24 -11.89 30.09
CA LEU A 143 -6.80 -10.54 30.15
C LEU A 143 -7.05 -9.93 28.76
N TYR A 144 -6.45 -10.49 27.71
CA TYR A 144 -6.60 -9.99 26.34
C TYR A 144 -7.85 -10.58 25.68
N LYS A 145 -8.72 -9.69 25.20
CA LYS A 145 -9.90 -10.09 24.42
C LYS A 145 -9.53 -10.18 22.95
N LEU A 146 -9.60 -11.41 22.41
CA LEU A 146 -9.27 -11.67 21.03
C LEU A 146 -10.25 -10.94 20.08
N PRO A 147 -9.77 -10.22 19.06
CA PRO A 147 -10.62 -9.51 18.13
C PRO A 147 -11.41 -10.49 17.24
N SER A 148 -12.60 -10.07 16.82
CA SER A 148 -13.39 -10.82 15.84
C SER A 148 -12.76 -10.74 14.45
N ARG A 149 -13.11 -11.68 13.55
CA ARG A 149 -12.65 -11.62 12.16
C ARG A 149 -12.94 -10.27 11.52
N LYS A 150 -14.13 -9.70 11.75
CA LYS A 150 -14.53 -8.38 11.22
C LYS A 150 -13.57 -7.28 11.69
N LYS A 151 -13.22 -7.28 12.98
CA LYS A 151 -12.26 -6.33 13.54
C LYS A 151 -10.88 -6.50 12.91
N VAL A 152 -10.40 -7.74 12.77
CA VAL A 152 -9.13 -8.02 12.08
C VAL A 152 -9.13 -7.53 10.64
N THR A 153 -10.22 -7.75 9.89
CA THR A 153 -10.37 -7.23 8.54
C THR A 153 -10.23 -5.71 8.49
N HIS A 154 -10.90 -4.98 9.39
CA HIS A 154 -10.76 -3.52 9.46
C HIS A 154 -9.36 -3.07 9.85
N LEU A 155 -8.69 -3.78 10.77
CA LEU A 155 -7.33 -3.44 11.18
C LEU A 155 -6.34 -3.63 10.02
N ILE A 156 -6.46 -4.73 9.27
CA ILE A 156 -5.63 -4.98 8.09
C ILE A 156 -5.92 -3.97 6.99
N GLN A 157 -7.18 -3.61 6.74
CA GLN A 157 -7.54 -2.56 5.78
C GLN A 157 -6.93 -1.21 6.16
N ASN A 158 -6.96 -0.86 7.45
CA ASN A 158 -6.35 0.37 7.94
C ASN A 158 -4.83 0.35 7.74
N ILE A 159 -4.16 -0.75 8.13
CA ILE A 159 -2.72 -0.92 7.91
C ILE A 159 -2.42 -0.80 6.41
N TYR A 160 -3.16 -1.51 5.55
CA TYR A 160 -3.01 -1.44 4.11
C TYR A 160 -3.13 -0.01 3.60
N ASN A 161 -4.16 0.74 3.99
CA ASN A 161 -4.33 2.12 3.53
C ASN A 161 -3.18 3.02 3.99
N THR A 162 -2.74 2.88 5.24
CA THR A 162 -1.60 3.62 5.78
C THR A 162 -0.27 3.23 5.11
N THR A 163 -0.08 1.96 4.74
CA THR A 163 1.15 1.49 4.09
C THR A 163 1.13 1.63 2.57
N LYS A 164 -0.05 1.63 1.93
CA LYS A 164 -0.20 1.71 0.48
C LYS A 164 0.31 3.04 -0.04
N GLU A 165 0.05 4.12 0.68
CA GLU A 165 0.60 5.44 0.37
C GLU A 165 2.14 5.46 0.48
N ASN A 166 2.73 4.50 1.20
CA ASN A 166 4.18 4.33 1.32
C ASN A 166 4.78 3.33 0.32
N LEU A 167 3.97 2.60 -0.47
CA LEU A 167 4.47 1.57 -1.41
C LEU A 167 4.76 2.13 -2.80
N ASN A 168 4.02 3.14 -3.24
CA ASN A 168 4.26 3.83 -4.51
C ASN A 168 4.80 5.22 -4.21
N LEU A 169 6.02 5.51 -4.67
CA LEU A 169 6.63 6.83 -4.47
C LEU A 169 5.78 7.94 -5.11
N CYS A 170 5.25 7.70 -6.32
CA CYS A 170 4.43 8.67 -7.02
C CYS A 170 3.61 8.03 -8.16
N ALA A 171 2.48 8.65 -8.49
CA ALA A 171 1.85 8.54 -9.80
C ALA A 171 1.49 9.95 -10.27
N GLN A 172 2.20 10.44 -11.28
CA GLN A 172 2.07 11.81 -11.76
C GLN A 172 1.61 11.84 -13.22
N GLN A 173 0.68 12.74 -13.52
CA GLN A 173 0.33 13.06 -14.90
C GLN A 173 1.39 14.02 -15.46
N LEU A 174 1.99 13.63 -16.60
CA LEU A 174 2.91 14.49 -17.34
C LEU A 174 2.11 15.49 -18.19
N SER A 175 2.42 16.78 -18.06
CA SER A 175 1.68 17.86 -18.75
C SER A 175 2.39 18.38 -19.99
N GLN A 176 3.69 18.15 -20.10
CA GLN A 176 4.54 18.60 -21.21
C GLN A 176 4.88 17.44 -22.15
N GLY A 177 5.61 17.74 -23.24
CA GLY A 177 6.18 16.69 -24.09
C GLY A 177 7.09 15.77 -23.27
N HIS A 178 6.89 14.45 -23.38
CA HIS A 178 7.57 13.45 -22.57
C HIS A 178 9.04 13.26 -22.98
N THR A 179 9.85 14.33 -22.96
CA THR A 179 11.28 14.28 -23.25
C THR A 179 12.04 13.63 -22.10
N GLY A 180 13.21 13.03 -22.38
CA GLY A 180 14.01 12.39 -21.33
C GLY A 180 14.40 13.33 -20.20
N GLN A 181 14.69 14.60 -20.51
CA GLN A 181 15.00 15.64 -19.52
C GLN A 181 13.82 15.91 -18.60
N TYR A 182 12.62 16.13 -19.15
CA TYR A 182 11.43 16.42 -18.35
C TYR A 182 11.01 15.23 -17.48
N ILE A 183 11.13 14.00 -18.00
CA ILE A 183 10.85 12.79 -17.21
C ILE A 183 11.85 12.66 -16.05
N GLN A 184 13.15 12.92 -16.30
CA GLN A 184 14.17 12.88 -15.25
C GLN A 184 13.90 13.92 -14.15
N GLU A 185 13.40 15.10 -14.50
CA GLU A 185 13.01 16.11 -13.51
C GLU A 185 11.86 15.64 -12.62
N CYS A 186 10.94 14.83 -13.16
CA CYS A 186 9.83 14.26 -12.40
C CYS A 186 10.30 13.22 -11.36
N TRP A 187 11.52 12.67 -11.49
CA TRP A 187 12.11 11.80 -10.49
C TRP A 187 12.73 12.52 -9.29
N LYS A 188 12.60 13.85 -9.19
CA LYS A 188 12.87 14.60 -7.95
C LYS A 188 12.05 14.11 -6.76
N ILE A 189 10.98 13.34 -6.98
CA ILE A 189 10.28 12.59 -5.93
C ILE A 189 11.26 11.75 -5.07
N CYS A 190 12.36 11.24 -5.63
CA CYS A 190 13.37 10.52 -4.85
C CYS A 190 13.99 11.40 -3.75
N GLU A 191 14.16 12.70 -3.99
CA GLU A 191 14.67 13.65 -2.99
C GLU A 191 13.63 13.92 -1.89
N GLU A 192 12.36 14.02 -2.24
CA GLU A 192 11.25 14.17 -1.28
C GLU A 192 11.19 12.99 -0.30
N PHE A 193 11.39 11.78 -0.81
CA PHE A 193 11.44 10.55 -0.01
C PHE A 193 12.81 10.30 0.63
N LYS A 194 13.77 11.22 0.49
CA LYS A 194 15.15 11.11 1.02
C LYS A 194 15.86 9.82 0.57
N ILE A 195 15.58 9.39 -0.65
CA ILE A 195 16.22 8.25 -1.29
C ILE A 195 17.48 8.76 -1.97
N ASP A 196 18.63 8.40 -1.39
CA ASP A 196 19.91 8.66 -2.03
C ASP A 196 20.04 7.84 -3.32
N LYS A 197 20.53 8.46 -4.39
CA LYS A 197 20.74 7.82 -5.70
C LYS A 197 21.63 6.60 -5.60
N THR A 198 22.60 6.61 -4.69
CA THR A 198 23.53 5.49 -4.45
C THR A 198 22.84 4.22 -3.97
N LYS A 199 21.62 4.33 -3.42
CA LYS A 199 20.82 3.19 -2.95
C LYS A 199 19.95 2.59 -4.06
N ILE A 200 19.86 3.24 -5.22
CA ILE A 200 19.04 2.77 -6.33
C ILE A 200 19.88 1.81 -7.17
N VAL A 201 19.52 0.52 -7.10
CA VAL A 201 20.25 -0.55 -7.81
C VAL A 201 19.99 -0.52 -9.31
N SER A 202 18.74 -0.26 -9.72
CA SER A 202 18.36 -0.29 -11.14
C SER A 202 17.01 0.39 -11.39
N ILE A 203 16.77 0.80 -12.64
CA ILE A 203 15.49 1.28 -13.14
C ILE A 203 15.00 0.34 -14.24
N THR A 204 13.79 -0.19 -14.05
CA THR A 204 13.13 -1.03 -15.05
C THR A 204 12.17 -0.19 -15.90
N THR A 205 12.35 -0.17 -17.22
CA THR A 205 11.51 0.62 -18.15
C THR A 205 11.00 -0.24 -19.30
N ASP A 206 9.95 0.21 -19.99
CA ASP A 206 9.43 -0.43 -21.19
C ASP A 206 10.30 -0.19 -22.44
N GLY A 207 11.53 0.33 -22.29
CA GLY A 207 12.45 0.55 -23.41
C GLY A 207 12.11 1.75 -24.30
N GLY A 208 11.11 2.57 -23.96
CA GLY A 208 10.82 3.79 -24.70
C GLY A 208 12.02 4.74 -24.73
N ALA A 209 12.35 5.30 -25.90
CA ALA A 209 13.57 6.09 -26.09
C ALA A 209 13.73 7.24 -25.07
N ASN A 210 12.64 7.94 -24.76
CA ASN A 210 12.67 9.06 -23.82
C ASN A 210 12.81 8.62 -22.35
N ILE A 211 12.13 7.55 -21.93
CA ILE A 211 12.24 7.03 -20.55
C ILE A 211 13.62 6.39 -20.32
N VAL A 212 14.18 5.75 -21.35
CA VAL A 212 15.56 5.24 -21.31
C VAL A 212 16.56 6.40 -21.23
N SER A 213 16.39 7.44 -22.05
CA SER A 213 17.22 8.64 -21.97
C SER A 213 17.14 9.31 -20.59
N ALA A 214 15.94 9.39 -20.00
CA ALA A 214 15.76 9.90 -18.64
C ALA A 214 16.54 9.07 -17.62
N GLY A 215 16.43 7.74 -17.70
CA GLY A 215 17.10 6.78 -16.82
C GLY A 215 18.61 6.95 -16.82
N ARG A 216 19.18 7.02 -18.03
CA ARG A 216 20.61 7.25 -18.25
C ARG A 216 21.08 8.59 -17.70
N LEU A 217 20.28 9.65 -17.87
CA LEU A 217 20.59 10.96 -17.29
C LEU A 217 20.52 10.97 -15.75
N PHE A 218 19.74 10.06 -15.14
CA PHE A 218 19.51 10.04 -13.70
C PHE A 218 20.51 9.17 -12.91
N LEU A 219 20.82 7.96 -13.38
CA LEU A 219 21.72 7.00 -12.71
C LEU A 219 22.90 6.51 -13.58
N GLY A 220 22.95 6.86 -14.87
CA GLY A 220 23.93 6.33 -15.82
C GLY A 220 23.47 5.07 -16.53
N ASP A 221 24.29 4.58 -17.46
CA ASP A 221 23.93 3.50 -18.38
C ASP A 221 23.81 2.12 -17.70
N ASP A 222 24.64 1.84 -16.71
CA ASP A 222 24.77 0.50 -16.09
C ASP A 222 23.57 0.09 -15.21
N HIS A 223 22.63 1.01 -14.95
CA HIS A 223 21.51 0.82 -14.03
C HIS A 223 20.19 0.56 -14.77
N MET A 224 20.19 0.50 -16.10
CA MET A 224 18.99 0.35 -16.92
C MET A 224 18.66 -1.11 -17.20
N ILE A 225 17.48 -1.56 -16.76
CA ILE A 225 16.98 -2.91 -17.01
C ILE A 225 15.73 -2.84 -17.91
N PRO A 226 15.66 -3.59 -19.02
CA PRO A 226 14.45 -3.64 -19.82
C PRO A 226 13.35 -4.43 -19.11
N CYS A 227 12.11 -3.98 -19.25
CA CYS A 227 10.95 -4.67 -18.72
C CYS A 227 10.71 -5.98 -19.50
N ILE A 228 10.87 -7.11 -18.82
CA ILE A 228 10.65 -8.45 -19.39
C ILE A 228 9.26 -8.57 -20.02
N ALA A 229 8.22 -8.00 -19.39
CA ALA A 229 6.87 -8.05 -19.93
C ALA A 229 6.76 -7.34 -21.29
N HIS A 230 7.40 -6.18 -21.44
CA HIS A 230 7.45 -5.47 -22.72
C HIS A 230 8.29 -6.25 -23.75
N CYS A 231 9.46 -6.76 -23.36
CA CYS A 231 10.32 -7.55 -24.26
C CYS A 231 9.61 -8.80 -24.78
N LEU A 232 8.89 -9.53 -23.91
CA LEU A 232 8.09 -10.68 -24.31
C LEU A 232 6.99 -10.28 -25.28
N ASN A 233 6.24 -9.21 -24.99
CA ASN A 233 5.18 -8.73 -25.86
C ASN A 233 5.73 -8.37 -27.25
N VAL A 234 6.80 -7.58 -27.32
CA VAL A 234 7.44 -7.21 -28.59
C VAL A 234 7.97 -8.43 -29.35
N SER A 235 8.53 -9.42 -28.65
CA SER A 235 9.05 -10.64 -29.28
C SER A 235 7.91 -11.47 -29.89
N VAL A 236 6.82 -11.65 -29.13
CA VAL A 236 5.63 -12.38 -29.60
C VAL A 236 4.97 -11.65 -30.77
N ASP A 237 4.78 -10.33 -30.66
CA ASP A 237 4.23 -9.51 -31.73
C ASP A 237 5.09 -9.58 -33.01
N GLY A 238 6.42 -9.60 -32.86
CA GLY A 238 7.34 -9.77 -33.98
C GLY A 238 7.11 -11.09 -34.72
N VAL A 239 7.05 -12.20 -33.98
CA VAL A 239 6.83 -13.55 -34.56
C VAL A 239 5.45 -13.65 -35.20
N LEU A 240 4.40 -13.13 -34.55
CA LEU A 240 3.04 -13.20 -35.07
C LEU A 240 2.85 -12.40 -36.37
N ARG A 241 3.60 -11.30 -36.55
CA ARG A 241 3.61 -10.52 -37.79
C ARG A 241 4.31 -11.25 -38.95
N GLU A 242 5.34 -12.05 -38.66
CA GLU A 242 6.05 -12.84 -39.68
C GLU A 242 5.24 -14.04 -40.17
N ILE A 243 4.36 -14.60 -39.31
CA ILE A 243 3.49 -15.70 -39.69
C ILE A 243 2.22 -15.15 -40.36
N ASN A 244 2.19 -15.19 -41.70
CA ASN A 244 1.07 -14.70 -42.52
C ASN A 244 -0.33 -15.20 -42.12
N VAL A 245 -0.44 -16.36 -41.45
CA VAL A 245 -1.73 -16.93 -41.00
C VAL A 245 -2.25 -16.20 -39.75
N PHE A 246 -1.37 -15.63 -38.93
CA PHE A 246 -1.70 -14.98 -37.67
C PHE A 246 -1.51 -13.46 -37.69
N SER A 247 -1.06 -12.87 -38.80
CA SER A 247 -0.90 -11.42 -38.95
C SER A 247 -2.19 -10.63 -38.67
N ILE A 248 -3.35 -11.24 -38.90
CA ILE A 248 -4.68 -10.65 -38.64
C ILE A 248 -4.98 -10.51 -37.12
N LEU A 249 -4.27 -11.23 -36.25
CA LEU A 249 -4.48 -11.19 -34.79
C LEU A 249 -3.71 -10.05 -34.10
N CYS A 250 -2.81 -9.37 -34.80
CA CYS A 250 -1.91 -8.36 -34.24
C CYS A 250 -2.31 -6.89 -34.52
N ASP A 251 -3.48 -6.66 -35.16
CA ASP A 251 -4.06 -5.33 -35.42
C ASP A 251 -5.16 -4.97 -34.39
#